data_AF-A0AAN8WXY6-F1
#
_entry.id   AF-A0AAN8WXY6-F1
#
_cell.length_a   1.000
_cell.length_b   1.000
_cell.length_c   1.000
_cell.angle_alpha   90.00
_cell.angle_beta   90.00
_cell.angle_gamma   90.00
#
_symmetry.space_group_name_H-M   'P 1'
#
loop_
_entity.id
_entity.type
_entity.pdbx_description
1 polymer ?
#
loop_
_entity_poly.entity_id
_entity_poly.type
_entity_poly.pdbx_seq_one_letter_code
_entity_poly.pdbx_strand_id
1 'polypeptide(L)'
;MLNNSVSRVPRKTQLSIVEALKHFWSRHFLLLELPGSLGNPIFDPLLHHSCRIFNYCLGVAKFYSLRRESLVVLNEFLEKIKVSETLVVRLRVELLSGVEEARRDAQPDVQALAASAHKLILME
;
A
#
# COMPACT_ATOMS: atom_id res chain seq x y z
N MET A 1 -13.23 11.14 -8.51
CA MET A 1 -14.40 10.52 -7.84
C MET A 1 -14.04 9.76 -6.56
N LEU A 2 -12.98 8.93 -6.53
CA LEU A 2 -12.57 8.18 -5.32
C LEU A 2 -12.34 9.07 -4.07
N ASN A 3 -11.63 10.19 -4.22
CA ASN A 3 -11.31 11.07 -3.08
C ASN A 3 -12.56 11.63 -2.38
N ASN A 4 -13.60 11.96 -3.15
CA ASN A 4 -14.87 12.47 -2.63
C ASN A 4 -15.70 11.38 -1.97
N SER A 5 -15.58 10.14 -2.43
CA SER A 5 -16.30 9.01 -1.84
C SER A 5 -15.64 8.56 -0.53
N VAL A 6 -14.30 8.42 -0.50
CA VAL A 6 -13.59 7.92 0.70
C VAL A 6 -13.58 8.95 1.82
N SER A 7 -13.47 10.25 1.52
CA SER A 7 -13.49 11.31 2.56
C SER A 7 -14.82 11.44 3.30
N ARG A 8 -15.92 10.94 2.73
CA ARG A 8 -17.26 10.93 3.33
C ARG A 8 -17.54 9.69 4.19
N VAL A 9 -16.65 8.70 4.15
CA VAL A 9 -16.77 7.45 4.90
C VAL A 9 -16.20 7.65 6.32
N PRO A 10 -16.88 7.15 7.38
CA PRO A 10 -16.36 7.25 8.75
C PRO A 10 -14.94 6.69 8.89
N ARG A 11 -14.11 7.32 9.71
CA ARG A 11 -12.70 6.91 9.95
C ARG A 11 -12.56 5.44 10.35
N LYS A 12 -13.46 4.92 11.18
CA LYS A 12 -13.48 3.50 11.58
C LYS A 12 -13.62 2.58 10.35
N THR A 13 -14.49 2.95 9.41
CA THR A 13 -14.70 2.22 8.16
C THR A 13 -13.51 2.37 7.21
N GLN A 14 -12.84 3.54 7.15
CA GLN A 14 -11.60 3.71 6.40
C GLN A 14 -10.48 2.78 6.92
N LEU A 15 -10.34 2.66 8.24
CA LEU A 15 -9.39 1.72 8.86
C LEU A 15 -9.76 0.26 8.57
N SER A 16 -11.06 -0.09 8.61
CA SER A 16 -11.51 -1.44 8.21
C SER A 16 -11.19 -1.76 6.75
N ILE A 17 -11.19 -0.78 5.84
CA ILE A 17 -10.75 -0.98 4.45
C ILE A 17 -9.25 -1.31 4.39
N VAL A 18 -8.42 -0.62 5.17
CA VAL A 18 -6.97 -0.91 5.24
C VAL A 18 -6.72 -2.32 5.78
N GLU A 19 -7.45 -2.74 6.82
CA GLU A 19 -7.36 -4.11 7.35
C GLU A 19 -7.86 -5.15 6.33
N ALA A 20 -8.96 -4.87 5.62
CA ALA A 20 -9.43 -5.73 4.55
C ALA A 20 -8.38 -5.87 3.42
N LEU A 21 -7.67 -4.80 3.08
CA LEU A 21 -6.56 -4.83 2.13
C LEU A 21 -5.38 -5.65 2.63
N LYS A 22 -5.02 -5.56 3.92
CA LYS A 22 -4.00 -6.42 4.54
C LYS A 22 -4.34 -7.90 4.32
N HIS A 23 -5.57 -8.30 4.64
CA HIS A 23 -6.02 -9.68 4.44
C HIS A 23 -6.06 -10.07 2.97
N PHE A 24 -6.54 -9.17 2.10
CA PHE A 24 -6.58 -9.39 0.66
C PHE A 24 -5.18 -9.63 0.09
N TRP A 25 -4.22 -8.75 0.37
CA TRP A 25 -2.83 -8.91 -0.05
C TRP A 25 -2.19 -10.17 0.51
N SER A 26 -2.42 -10.47 1.80
CA SER A 26 -1.92 -11.69 2.43
C SER A 26 -2.46 -12.97 1.78
N ARG A 27 -3.70 -12.93 1.29
CA ARG A 27 -4.32 -14.10 0.64
C ARG A 27 -3.98 -14.19 -0.85
N HIS A 28 -3.93 -13.07 -1.57
CA HIS A 28 -3.89 -13.09 -3.03
C HIS A 28 -2.51 -12.81 -3.61
N PHE A 29 -1.62 -12.18 -2.85
CA PHE A 29 -0.28 -11.82 -3.32
C PHE A 29 0.84 -12.49 -2.51
N LEU A 30 0.53 -13.04 -1.34
CA LEU A 30 1.49 -13.75 -0.47
C LEU A 30 1.28 -15.27 -0.41
N LEU A 31 0.24 -15.81 -1.05
CA LEU A 31 0.09 -17.26 -1.17
C LEU A 31 0.99 -17.79 -2.30
N LEU A 32 1.87 -18.73 -1.95
CA LEU A 32 2.44 -19.94 -2.61
C LEU A 32 2.46 -20.10 -4.15
N GLU A 33 1.76 -19.29 -4.94
CA GLU A 33 1.56 -19.39 -6.39
C GLU A 33 1.84 -18.06 -7.12
N LEU A 34 2.74 -17.24 -6.60
CA LEU A 34 3.23 -16.03 -7.30
C LEU A 34 3.63 -16.32 -8.77
N PRO A 35 4.26 -17.46 -9.12
CA PRO A 35 4.53 -17.81 -10.52
C PRO A 35 3.28 -18.06 -11.37
N GLY A 36 2.19 -18.59 -10.80
CA GLY A 36 0.95 -18.93 -11.54
C GLY A 36 -0.04 -17.78 -11.65
N SER A 37 0.08 -16.77 -10.79
CA SER A 37 -0.78 -15.58 -10.76
C SER A 37 -0.21 -14.41 -11.56
N LEU A 38 1.11 -14.36 -11.78
CA LEU A 38 1.81 -13.46 -12.71
C LEU A 38 1.47 -13.83 -14.16
N GLY A 39 0.29 -13.42 -14.62
CA GLY A 39 -0.27 -13.79 -15.94
C GLY A 39 -1.78 -13.95 -15.91
N ASN A 40 -2.39 -14.00 -14.72
CA ASN A 40 -3.83 -13.90 -14.59
C ASN A 40 -4.29 -12.49 -15.00
N PRO A 41 -5.21 -12.35 -15.96
CA PRO A 41 -5.65 -11.04 -16.48
C PRO A 41 -6.28 -10.14 -15.41
N ILE A 42 -6.70 -10.70 -14.27
CA ILE A 42 -7.35 -9.96 -13.17
C ILE A 42 -6.31 -9.47 -12.15
N PHE A 43 -5.10 -10.02 -12.13
CA PHE A 43 -4.07 -9.68 -11.15
C PHE A 43 -3.69 -8.20 -11.19
N ASP A 44 -3.32 -7.69 -12.37
CA ASP A 44 -2.87 -6.30 -12.53
C ASP A 44 -3.95 -5.26 -12.20
N PRO A 45 -5.20 -5.41 -12.68
CA PRO A 45 -6.28 -4.55 -12.24
C PRO A 45 -6.49 -4.55 -10.72
N LEU A 46 -6.43 -5.71 -10.07
CA LEU A 46 -6.61 -5.81 -8.62
C LEU A 46 -5.47 -5.14 -7.86
N LEU A 47 -4.22 -5.37 -8.30
CA LEU A 47 -3.05 -4.72 -7.73
C LEU A 47 -3.17 -3.21 -7.86
N HIS A 48 -3.42 -2.71 -9.08
CA HIS A 48 -3.62 -1.29 -9.37
C HIS A 48 -4.69 -0.65 -8.47
N HIS A 49 -5.88 -1.25 -8.39
CA HIS A 49 -6.96 -0.72 -7.55
C HIS A 49 -6.62 -0.72 -6.06
N SER A 50 -5.96 -1.75 -5.57
CA SER A 50 -5.52 -1.81 -4.17
C SER A 50 -4.45 -0.75 -3.87
N CYS A 51 -3.48 -0.54 -4.76
CA CYS A 51 -2.45 0.48 -4.62
C CYS A 51 -3.04 1.90 -4.63
N ARG A 52 -4.07 2.16 -5.44
CA ARG A 52 -4.78 3.46 -5.43
C ARG A 52 -5.41 3.78 -4.09
N ILE A 53 -5.89 2.78 -3.35
CA ILE A 53 -6.43 2.99 -1.99
C ILE A 53 -5.29 3.38 -1.05
N PHE A 54 -4.14 2.70 -1.12
CA PHE A 54 -2.96 3.10 -0.35
C PHE A 54 -2.51 4.53 -0.68
N ASN A 55 -2.38 4.89 -1.95
CA ASN A 55 -2.00 6.25 -2.34
C ASN A 55 -2.99 7.30 -1.85
N TYR A 56 -4.30 7.00 -1.85
CA TYR A 56 -5.28 7.88 -1.23
C TYR A 56 -5.01 8.04 0.27
N CYS A 57 -4.82 6.93 0.98
CA CYS A 57 -4.53 6.96 2.41
C CYS A 57 -3.26 7.75 2.70
N LEU A 58 -2.17 7.55 1.94
CA LEU A 58 -0.87 8.18 2.18
C LEU A 58 -0.83 9.66 1.78
N GLY A 59 -1.29 10.00 0.57
CA GLY A 59 -1.13 11.35 0.01
C GLY A 59 -2.30 12.29 0.23
N VAL A 60 -3.50 11.79 0.53
CA VAL A 60 -4.73 12.62 0.57
C VAL A 60 -5.40 12.61 1.95
N ALA A 61 -5.29 11.52 2.71
CA ALA A 61 -6.01 11.42 3.97
C ALA A 61 -5.47 12.40 5.03
N LYS A 62 -6.37 13.19 5.61
CA LYS A 62 -6.02 14.14 6.68
C LYS A 62 -5.68 13.45 8.00
N PHE A 63 -6.16 12.22 8.21
CA PHE A 63 -6.04 11.52 9.48
C PHE A 63 -4.69 10.81 9.63
N TYR A 64 -3.90 11.25 10.61
CA TYR A 64 -2.63 10.62 11.00
C TYR A 64 -2.74 9.10 11.15
N SER A 65 -3.74 8.60 11.90
CA SER A 65 -3.83 7.15 12.13
C SER A 65 -4.07 6.35 10.86
N LEU A 66 -4.73 6.93 9.85
CA LEU A 66 -4.99 6.22 8.60
C LEU A 66 -3.69 6.11 7.81
N ARG A 67 -2.92 7.20 7.72
CA ARG A 67 -1.60 7.20 7.08
C ARG A 67 -0.65 6.22 7.75
N ARG A 68 -0.58 6.27 9.09
CA ARG A 68 0.25 5.35 9.88
C ARG A 68 -0.15 3.89 9.66
N GLU A 69 -1.42 3.55 9.80
CA GLU A 69 -1.89 2.17 9.64
C GLU A 69 -1.64 1.65 8.23
N SER A 70 -1.89 2.47 7.21
CA SER A 70 -1.56 2.13 5.82
C SER A 70 -0.06 1.86 5.64
N LEU A 71 0.83 2.65 6.23
CA LEU A 71 2.26 2.37 6.13
C LEU A 71 2.68 1.11 6.89
N VAL A 72 2.05 0.79 8.03
CA VAL A 72 2.31 -0.45 8.76
C VAL A 72 1.96 -1.65 7.88
N VAL A 73 0.74 -1.67 7.32
CA VAL A 73 0.31 -2.75 6.42
C VAL A 73 1.21 -2.85 5.18
N LEU A 74 1.59 -1.71 4.60
CA LEU A 74 2.46 -1.68 3.43
C LEU A 74 3.84 -2.24 3.74
N ASN A 75 4.47 -1.85 4.86
CA ASN A 75 5.77 -2.39 5.26
C ASN A 75 5.71 -3.89 5.54
N GLU A 76 4.70 -4.36 6.29
CA GLU A 76 4.50 -5.80 6.55
C GLU A 76 4.39 -6.61 5.25
N PHE A 77 3.75 -6.04 4.23
CA PHE A 77 3.61 -6.68 2.94
C PHE A 77 4.92 -6.67 2.15
N LEU A 78 5.55 -5.50 2.00
CA LEU A 78 6.82 -5.33 1.28
C LEU A 78 7.92 -6.23 1.83
N GLU A 79 8.02 -6.35 3.15
CA GLU A 79 8.99 -7.23 3.81
C GLU A 79 8.85 -8.70 3.39
N LYS A 80 7.63 -9.15 3.15
CA LYS A 80 7.36 -10.54 2.75
C LYS A 80 7.60 -10.79 1.26
N ILE A 81 7.42 -9.78 0.42
CA ILE A 81 7.58 -9.90 -1.03
C ILE A 81 8.93 -9.38 -1.56
N LYS A 82 9.81 -8.83 -0.71
CA LYS A 82 11.08 -8.22 -1.12
C LYS A 82 12.01 -9.12 -1.94
N VAL A 83 11.82 -10.43 -1.84
CA VAL A 83 12.54 -11.45 -2.63
C VAL A 83 12.02 -11.56 -4.07
N SER A 84 10.82 -11.05 -4.36
CA SER A 84 10.22 -11.04 -5.70
C SER A 84 10.42 -9.69 -6.37
N GLU A 85 11.52 -9.56 -7.10
CA GLU A 85 11.84 -8.34 -7.85
C GLU A 85 10.69 -7.90 -8.77
N THR A 86 10.06 -8.85 -9.48
CA THR A 86 8.93 -8.56 -10.38
C THR A 86 7.77 -7.86 -9.66
N LEU A 87 7.38 -8.36 -8.48
CA LEU A 87 6.25 -7.78 -7.74
C LEU A 87 6.64 -6.44 -7.11
N VAL A 88 7.86 -6.32 -6.58
CA VAL A 88 8.37 -5.06 -6.03
C VAL A 88 8.44 -3.98 -7.11
N VAL A 89 8.88 -4.30 -8.33
CA VAL A 89 8.91 -3.36 -9.46
C VAL A 89 7.50 -2.90 -9.84
N ARG A 90 6.50 -3.79 -9.87
CA ARG A 90 5.10 -3.40 -10.15
C ARG A 90 4.55 -2.46 -9.07
N LEU A 91 4.82 -2.76 -7.81
CA LEU A 91 4.42 -1.91 -6.69
C LEU A 91 5.15 -0.57 -6.69
N ARG A 92 6.42 -0.53 -7.12
CA ARG A 92 7.18 0.71 -7.28
C ARG A 92 6.48 1.68 -8.22
N VAL A 93 6.02 1.20 -9.38
CA VAL A 93 5.32 2.03 -10.36
C VAL A 93 4.06 2.66 -9.77
N GLU A 94 3.33 1.91 -8.94
CA GLU A 94 2.06 2.37 -8.38
C GLU A 94 2.23 3.21 -7.10
N LEU A 95 3.14 2.86 -6.20
CA LEU A 95 3.15 3.38 -4.82
C LEU A 95 4.27 4.38 -4.53
N LEU A 96 5.31 4.49 -5.37
CA LEU A 96 6.49 5.30 -5.06
C LEU A 96 6.12 6.75 -4.74
N SER A 97 5.28 7.38 -5.57
CA SER A 97 4.86 8.76 -5.35
C SER A 97 4.10 8.96 -4.03
N GLY A 98 3.22 8.03 -3.66
CA GLY A 98 2.48 8.11 -2.39
C GLY A 98 3.39 7.93 -1.17
N VAL A 99 4.40 7.06 -1.29
CA VAL A 99 5.40 6.84 -0.24
C VAL A 99 6.35 8.04 -0.12
N GLU A 100 6.78 8.64 -1.22
CA GLU A 100 7.59 9.86 -1.23
C GLU A 100 6.87 11.04 -0.57
N GLU A 101 5.57 11.19 -0.81
CA GLU A 101 4.77 12.21 -0.15
C GLU A 101 4.68 11.94 1.37
N ALA A 102 4.45 10.69 1.77
CA ALA A 102 4.41 10.30 3.19
C ALA A 102 5.75 10.47 3.90
N ARG A 103 6.89 10.46 3.19
CA ARG A 103 8.20 10.79 3.79
C ARG A 103 8.31 12.25 4.22
N ARG A 104 7.45 13.13 3.70
CA ARG A 104 7.37 14.55 4.06
C ARG A 104 6.27 14.82 5.09
N ASP A 105 5.67 13.78 5.67
CA ASP A 105 4.62 13.92 6.68
C ASP A 105 5.11 14.74 7.87
N ALA A 106 4.22 15.48 8.53
CA ALA A 106 4.56 16.24 9.73
C ALA A 106 4.89 15.34 10.94
N GLN A 107 4.44 14.08 10.94
CA GLN A 107 4.62 13.15 12.05
C GLN A 107 5.86 12.26 11.86
N PRO A 108 6.84 12.28 12.80
CA PRO A 108 8.12 11.58 12.64
C PRO A 108 8.02 10.06 12.46
N ASP A 109 7.05 9.42 13.12
CA ASP A 109 6.83 7.97 12.99
C ASP A 109 6.29 7.59 11.61
N VAL A 110 5.42 8.42 11.02
CA VAL A 110 4.96 8.26 9.62
C VAL A 110 6.14 8.44 8.66
N GLN A 111 6.99 9.44 8.88
CA GLN A 111 8.20 9.63 8.06
C GLN A 111 9.12 8.40 8.11
N ALA A 112 9.35 7.84 9.31
CA ALA A 112 10.17 6.66 9.50
C ALA A 112 9.60 5.43 8.79
N LEU A 113 8.29 5.18 8.92
CA LEU A 113 7.60 4.10 8.22
C LEU A 113 7.63 4.28 6.70
N ALA A 114 7.48 5.51 6.21
CA ALA A 114 7.54 5.81 4.79
C ALA A 114 8.97 5.65 4.24
N ALA A 115 9.99 6.03 5.01
CA ALA A 115 11.38 5.81 4.65
C ALA A 115 11.73 4.31 4.56
N SER A 116 11.19 3.49 5.47
CA SER A 116 11.31 2.02 5.42
C SER A 116 10.66 1.46 4.15
N ALA A 117 9.42 1.85 3.87
CA ALA A 117 8.71 1.40 2.66
C ALA A 117 9.43 1.84 1.38
N HIS A 118 9.97 3.06 1.36
CA HIS A 118 10.73 3.60 0.24
C HIS A 118 11.97 2.76 -0.08
N LYS A 119 12.76 2.41 0.94
CA LYS A 119 13.93 1.52 0.78
C LYS A 119 13.54 0.18 0.18
N LEU A 120 12.51 -0.46 0.73
CA LEU A 120 12.02 -1.75 0.24
C LEU A 120 11.52 -1.67 -1.21
N ILE A 121 10.81 -0.59 -1.56
CA ILE A 121 10.30 -0.36 -2.92
C ILE A 121 11.44 -0.10 -3.92
N LEU A 122 12.47 0.64 -3.53
CA LEU A 122 13.65 0.87 -4.36
C LEU A 122 14.62 -0.31 -4.37
N MET A 123 14.43 -1.28 -3.47
CA MET A 123 15.34 -2.41 -3.25
C MET A 123 16.73 -1.94 -2.78
N GLU A 124 16.75 -0.93 -1.91
CA GLU A 124 17.93 -0.31 -1.27
C GLU A 124 18.09 -0.73 0.19
#